data_AF-A0A934KER1-F1
#
_entry.id   AF-A0A934KER1-F1
#
_cell.length_a   1.000
_cell.length_b   1.000
_cell.length_c   1.000
_cell.angle_alpha   90.00
_cell.angle_beta   90.00
_cell.angle_gamma   90.00
#
_symmetry.space_group_name_H-M   'P 1'
#
loop_
_entity.id
_entity.type
_entity.pdbx_description
1 polymer ?
#
loop_
_entity_poly.entity_id
_entity_poly.type
_entity_poly.pdbx_seq_one_letter_code
_entity_poly.pdbx_strand_id
1 'polypeptide(L)'
;MAGVFEGTILAAPLPDIDNRAPGLVRAVGRAVEPHMTKLLGEQREEGSELTARPVGIAYLGIERRRAWTRRWALASHTGVSVAVVLLVDEERPSLLSVTVDGNEVFRTERWALTALRVGAGKELTQLDEVVGEMVTAVLAAVTKRLAELLAEAARAKMSRHP
;
A
#
# COMPACT_ATOMS: atom_id res chain seq x y z
N MET A 1 8.77 55.40 0.12
CA MET A 1 8.93 54.14 0.86
C MET A 1 7.86 53.16 0.37
N ALA A 2 8.18 52.39 -0.66
CA ALA A 2 7.35 51.28 -1.13
C ALA A 2 8.23 50.03 -1.06
N GLY A 3 7.90 49.12 -0.14
CA GLY A 3 8.61 47.87 0.05
C GLY A 3 8.20 46.88 -1.04
N VAL A 4 9.18 46.46 -1.85
CA VAL A 4 9.01 45.36 -2.80
C VAL A 4 9.08 44.07 -2.00
N PHE A 5 7.97 43.35 -1.89
CA PHE A 5 7.97 41.97 -1.40
C PHE A 5 8.52 41.08 -2.51
N GLU A 6 9.81 40.76 -2.43
CA GLU A 6 10.38 39.62 -3.15
C GLU A 6 9.83 38.34 -2.51
N GLY A 7 8.63 37.95 -2.95
CA GLY A 7 8.12 36.62 -2.71
C GLY A 7 9.02 35.63 -3.45
N THR A 8 9.97 35.03 -2.76
CA THR A 8 10.66 33.83 -3.23
C THR A 8 9.58 32.77 -3.46
N ILE A 9 9.12 32.63 -4.70
CA ILE A 9 8.39 31.45 -5.13
C ILE A 9 9.40 30.33 -4.97
N LEU A 10 9.31 29.58 -3.87
CA LEU A 10 9.98 28.29 -3.74
C LEU A 10 9.48 27.48 -4.93
N ALA A 11 10.30 27.40 -5.98
CA ALA A 11 10.01 26.60 -7.14
C ALA A 11 9.69 25.20 -6.62
N ALA A 12 8.42 24.80 -6.74
CA ALA A 12 8.05 23.42 -6.48
C ALA A 12 9.03 22.58 -7.32
N PRO A 13 9.75 21.60 -6.72
CA PRO A 13 10.73 20.82 -7.46
C PRO A 13 10.05 20.31 -8.72
N LEU A 14 10.65 20.61 -9.87
CA LEU A 14 10.16 20.16 -11.16
C LEU A 14 9.85 18.66 -11.05
N PRO A 15 8.70 18.19 -11.58
CA PRO A 15 8.35 16.78 -11.51
C PRO A 15 9.52 15.97 -12.05
N ASP A 16 10.04 15.05 -11.24
CA ASP A 16 11.12 14.16 -11.63
C ASP A 16 10.59 13.20 -12.69
N ILE A 17 10.89 13.51 -13.96
CA ILE A 17 10.44 12.76 -15.13
C ILE A 17 11.07 11.35 -15.15
N ASP A 18 12.24 11.18 -14.51
CA ASP A 18 12.91 9.90 -14.40
C ASP A 18 12.40 9.05 -13.23
N ASN A 19 11.67 9.68 -12.29
CA ASN A 19 11.03 8.95 -11.19
C ASN A 19 9.81 8.17 -11.65
N ARG A 20 10.05 6.90 -11.97
CA ARG A 20 9.01 5.94 -12.36
C ARG A 20 8.20 5.39 -11.18
N ALA A 21 8.71 5.46 -9.95
CA ALA A 21 8.09 4.86 -8.77
C ALA A 21 6.58 5.21 -8.58
N PRO A 22 6.12 6.47 -8.75
CA PRO A 22 4.69 6.78 -8.67
C PRO A 22 3.85 6.10 -9.76
N GLY A 23 4.35 6.04 -11.00
CA GLY A 23 3.65 5.38 -12.11
C GLY A 23 3.55 3.88 -11.91
N LEU A 24 4.64 3.30 -11.40
CA LEU A 24 4.75 1.90 -11.06
C LEU A 24 3.76 1.47 -9.96
N VAL A 25 3.69 2.21 -8.86
CA VAL A 25 2.73 1.97 -7.78
C VAL A 25 1.29 2.11 -8.27
N ARG A 26 1.02 3.06 -9.18
CA ARG A 26 -0.30 3.20 -9.82
C ARG A 26 -0.66 1.98 -10.65
N ALA A 27 0.27 1.46 -11.45
CA ALA A 27 0.02 0.30 -12.30
C ALA A 27 -0.28 -0.96 -11.49
N VAL A 28 0.59 -1.28 -10.52
CA VAL A 28 0.39 -2.44 -9.63
C VAL A 28 -0.87 -2.26 -8.77
N GLY A 29 -1.06 -1.05 -8.22
CA GLY A 29 -2.24 -0.73 -7.42
C GLY A 29 -3.55 -0.93 -8.19
N ARG A 30 -3.59 -0.56 -9.47
CA ARG A 30 -4.75 -0.83 -10.35
C ARG A 30 -4.97 -2.31 -10.61
N ALA A 31 -3.90 -3.06 -10.85
CA ALA A 31 -4.00 -4.51 -11.09
C ALA A 31 -4.60 -5.24 -9.88
N VAL A 32 -4.28 -4.79 -8.65
CA VAL A 32 -4.72 -5.49 -7.43
C VAL A 32 -5.95 -4.89 -6.76
N GLU A 33 -6.40 -3.72 -7.22
CA GLU A 33 -7.58 -3.03 -6.68
C GLU A 33 -8.81 -3.95 -6.53
N PRO A 34 -9.19 -4.76 -7.55
CA PRO A 34 -10.38 -5.62 -7.43
C PRO A 34 -10.19 -6.70 -6.36
N HIS A 35 -8.97 -7.24 -6.24
CA HIS A 35 -8.63 -8.25 -5.24
C HIS A 35 -8.66 -7.69 -3.82
N MET A 36 -8.05 -6.50 -3.60
CA MET A 36 -8.03 -5.85 -2.29
C MET A 36 -9.42 -5.42 -1.84
N THR A 37 -10.21 -4.87 -2.77
CA THR A 37 -11.60 -4.47 -2.51
C THR A 37 -12.47 -5.66 -2.14
N LYS A 38 -12.34 -6.77 -2.89
CA LYS A 38 -13.06 -8.01 -2.58
C LYS A 38 -12.62 -8.59 -1.24
N LEU A 39 -11.31 -8.79 -1.06
CA LEU A 39 -10.73 -9.38 0.15
C LEU A 39 -11.17 -8.63 1.41
N LEU A 40 -10.95 -7.32 1.45
CA LEU A 40 -11.28 -6.52 2.63
C LEU A 40 -12.80 -6.33 2.77
N GLY A 41 -13.54 -6.24 1.65
CA GLY A 41 -14.99 -6.15 1.66
C GLY A 41 -15.67 -7.38 2.27
N GLU A 42 -15.16 -8.58 1.97
CA GLU A 42 -15.66 -9.84 2.55
C GLU A 42 -15.38 -9.95 4.07
N GLN A 43 -14.37 -9.25 4.56
CA GLN A 43 -13.97 -9.24 5.98
C GLN A 43 -14.53 -8.03 6.74
N ARG A 44 -15.43 -7.27 6.13
CA ARG A 44 -16.00 -6.05 6.72
C ARG A 44 -16.97 -6.40 7.84
N GLU A 45 -16.66 -5.95 9.06
CA GLU A 45 -17.58 -5.99 10.19
C GLU A 45 -18.59 -4.83 10.15
N GLU A 46 -19.70 -4.98 10.86
CA GLU A 46 -20.71 -3.92 11.02
C GLU A 46 -20.07 -2.65 11.60
N GLY A 47 -20.31 -1.50 10.97
CA GLY A 47 -19.72 -0.22 11.37
C GLY A 47 -18.25 -0.01 10.97
N SER A 48 -17.64 -0.94 10.23
CA SER A 48 -16.36 -0.70 9.53
C SER A 48 -16.61 -0.18 8.11
N GLU A 49 -15.64 0.53 7.54
CA GLU A 49 -15.64 1.08 6.20
C GLU A 49 -14.33 0.76 5.50
N LEU A 50 -14.43 0.31 4.24
CA LEU A 50 -13.28 0.12 3.38
C LEU A 50 -12.83 1.47 2.84
N THR A 51 -11.61 1.87 3.18
CA THR A 51 -10.97 3.08 2.68
C THR A 51 -9.84 2.73 1.72
N ALA A 52 -9.79 3.44 0.60
CA ALA A 52 -8.75 3.33 -0.41
C ALA A 52 -8.08 4.70 -0.56
N ARG A 53 -6.83 4.85 -0.11
CA ARG A 53 -6.08 6.10 -0.25
C ARG A 53 -5.37 6.16 -1.60
N PRO A 54 -5.43 7.28 -2.33
CA PRO A 54 -4.71 7.43 -3.59
C PRO A 54 -3.19 7.25 -3.38
N VAL A 55 -2.47 7.11 -4.49
CA VAL A 55 -1.02 6.99 -4.44
C VAL A 55 -0.41 8.20 -3.73
N GLY A 56 0.40 7.94 -2.71
CA GLY A 56 1.01 8.96 -1.86
C GLY A 56 2.46 8.63 -1.50
N ILE A 57 3.13 9.59 -0.86
CA ILE A 57 4.54 9.47 -0.47
C ILE A 57 4.63 9.02 0.99
N ALA A 58 5.53 8.08 1.25
CA ALA A 58 6.01 7.69 2.57
C ALA A 58 7.52 7.90 2.66
N TYR A 59 8.05 7.88 3.88
CA TYR A 59 9.49 8.00 4.15
C TYR A 59 9.98 6.76 4.89
N LEU A 60 10.98 6.09 4.34
CA LEU A 60 11.55 4.85 4.85
C LEU A 60 12.78 5.13 5.73
N GLY A 61 12.82 4.49 6.90
CA GLY A 61 13.97 4.47 7.79
C GLY A 61 14.40 5.86 8.31
N ILE A 62 15.55 5.88 8.98
CA ILE A 62 16.13 7.11 9.55
C ILE A 62 16.60 8.06 8.44
N GLU A 63 17.08 7.49 7.32
CA GLU A 63 17.53 8.23 6.13
C GLU A 63 16.39 8.95 5.40
N ARG A 64 15.13 8.69 5.77
CA ARG A 64 13.93 9.28 5.16
C ARG A 64 13.94 9.12 3.64
N ARG A 65 14.27 7.93 3.16
CA ARG A 65 14.23 7.62 1.73
C ARG A 65 12.80 7.65 1.24
N ARG A 66 12.55 8.30 0.10
CA ARG A 66 11.19 8.45 -0.43
C ARG A 66 10.69 7.10 -0.91
N ALA A 67 9.45 6.81 -0.60
CA ALA A 67 8.73 5.67 -1.12
C ALA A 67 7.34 6.08 -1.56
N TRP A 68 6.83 5.38 -2.55
CA TRP A 68 5.50 5.59 -3.08
C TRP A 68 4.59 4.47 -2.63
N THR A 69 3.40 4.81 -2.19
CA THR A 69 2.50 3.88 -1.53
C THR A 69 1.09 3.93 -2.10
N ARG A 70 0.41 2.80 -2.07
CA ARG A 70 -1.05 2.68 -2.25
C ARG A 70 -1.60 1.91 -1.07
N ARG A 71 -2.64 2.43 -0.42
CA ARG A 71 -3.17 1.87 0.83
C ARG A 71 -4.65 1.53 0.75
N TRP A 72 -5.00 0.36 1.23
CA TRP A 72 -6.38 -0.04 1.57
C TRP A 72 -6.48 -0.33 3.05
N ALA A 73 -7.59 0.02 3.68
CA ALA A 73 -7.79 -0.28 5.08
C ALA A 73 -9.26 -0.44 5.43
N LEU A 74 -9.55 -1.36 6.36
CA LEU A 74 -10.82 -1.39 7.07
C LEU A 74 -10.68 -0.49 8.30
N ALA A 75 -11.44 0.60 8.31
CA ALA A 75 -11.49 1.55 9.42
C ALA A 75 -12.88 1.54 10.05
N SER A 76 -12.94 1.56 11.37
CA SER A 76 -14.19 1.74 12.13
C SER A 76 -14.05 2.97 13.04
N HIS A 77 -15.10 3.26 13.80
CA HIS A 77 -15.08 4.31 14.82
C HIS A 77 -14.04 4.07 15.93
N THR A 78 -13.53 2.84 16.10
CA THR A 78 -12.48 2.51 17.08
C THR A 78 -11.06 2.57 16.53
N GLY A 79 -10.90 2.79 15.22
CA GLY A 79 -9.59 2.88 14.56
C GLY A 79 -9.49 2.01 13.32
N VAL A 80 -8.25 1.76 12.86
CA VAL A 80 -7.99 0.88 11.72
C VAL A 80 -7.86 -0.56 12.21
N SER A 81 -8.75 -1.44 11.75
CA SER A 81 -8.72 -2.85 12.09
C SER A 81 -7.63 -3.59 11.30
N VAL A 82 -7.53 -3.32 10.00
CA VAL A 82 -6.52 -3.91 9.11
C VAL A 82 -6.13 -2.89 8.03
N ALA A 83 -4.83 -2.76 7.75
CA ALA A 83 -4.32 -1.96 6.64
C ALA A 83 -3.36 -2.75 5.75
N VAL A 84 -3.62 -2.73 4.45
CA VAL A 84 -2.71 -3.24 3.42
C VAL A 84 -2.04 -2.04 2.74
N VAL A 85 -0.72 -2.07 2.64
CA VAL A 85 0.06 -1.01 1.99
C VAL A 85 1.00 -1.63 0.96
N LEU A 86 0.82 -1.26 -0.32
CA LEU A 86 1.84 -1.46 -1.35
C LEU A 86 2.86 -0.35 -1.24
N LEU A 87 4.13 -0.68 -1.43
CA LEU A 87 5.22 0.26 -1.33
C LEU A 87 6.30 -0.02 -2.38
N VAL A 88 6.75 1.03 -3.05
CA VAL A 88 7.92 1.03 -3.94
C VAL A 88 8.89 2.11 -3.47
N ASP A 89 10.13 1.69 -3.18
CA ASP A 89 11.25 2.56 -2.82
C ASP A 89 11.68 3.37 -4.05
N GLU A 90 11.78 4.69 -3.93
CA GLU A 90 12.16 5.58 -5.05
C GLU A 90 13.59 5.29 -5.53
N GLU A 91 14.49 4.95 -4.62
CA GLU A 91 15.89 4.64 -4.95
C GLU A 91 16.08 3.21 -5.47
N ARG A 92 15.12 2.33 -5.19
CA ARG A 92 15.08 0.94 -5.66
C ARG A 92 13.72 0.68 -6.30
N PRO A 93 13.44 1.31 -7.46
CA PRO A 93 12.14 1.22 -8.12
C PRO A 93 11.86 -0.17 -8.67
N SER A 94 12.84 -1.08 -8.64
CA SER A 94 12.65 -2.50 -8.91
C SER A 94 12.09 -3.28 -7.73
N LEU A 95 12.01 -2.69 -6.53
CA LEU A 95 11.58 -3.39 -5.33
C LEU A 95 10.14 -3.03 -4.98
N LEU A 96 9.26 -4.04 -5.00
CA LEU A 96 7.89 -3.95 -4.52
C LEU A 96 7.83 -4.66 -3.17
N SER A 97 7.22 -4.01 -2.21
CA SER A 97 6.92 -4.57 -0.90
C SER A 97 5.45 -4.35 -0.58
N VAL A 98 4.88 -5.27 0.18
CA VAL A 98 3.52 -5.18 0.70
C VAL A 98 3.54 -5.45 2.18
N THR A 99 2.86 -4.59 2.93
CA THR A 99 2.71 -4.77 4.37
C THR A 99 1.26 -4.94 4.77
N VAL A 100 1.01 -5.76 5.79
CA VAL A 100 -0.26 -5.80 6.54
C VAL A 100 0.01 -5.31 7.96
N ASP A 101 -0.67 -4.24 8.36
CA ASP A 101 -0.46 -3.54 9.63
C ASP A 101 1.01 -3.16 9.90
N GLY A 102 1.75 -2.85 8.82
CA GLY A 102 3.17 -2.48 8.88
C GLY A 102 4.14 -3.65 8.87
N ASN A 103 3.67 -4.90 8.92
CA ASN A 103 4.51 -6.09 8.78
C ASN A 103 4.65 -6.47 7.31
N GLU A 104 5.88 -6.63 6.79
CA GLU A 104 6.12 -7.06 5.41
C GLU A 104 5.62 -8.51 5.22
N VAL A 105 4.69 -8.70 4.27
CA VAL A 105 4.08 -10.00 3.95
C VAL A 105 4.48 -10.49 2.56
N PHE A 106 4.91 -9.58 1.69
CA PHE A 106 5.34 -9.89 0.34
C PHE A 106 6.42 -8.92 -0.10
N ARG A 107 7.44 -9.45 -0.78
CA ARG A 107 8.53 -8.67 -1.34
C ARG A 107 9.02 -9.32 -2.62
N THR A 108 9.20 -8.53 -3.68
CA THR A 108 9.69 -9.06 -4.95
C THR A 108 10.42 -7.99 -5.76
N GLU A 109 11.43 -8.43 -6.51
CA GLU A 109 12.09 -7.63 -7.54
C GLU A 109 11.62 -8.00 -8.95
N ARG A 110 10.87 -9.11 -9.08
CA ARG A 110 10.49 -9.71 -10.37
C ARG A 110 9.50 -8.85 -11.17
N TRP A 111 8.81 -7.92 -10.53
CA TRP A 111 7.83 -7.04 -11.16
C TRP A 111 8.48 -5.89 -11.97
N ALA A 112 9.74 -5.55 -11.66
CA ALA A 112 10.46 -4.43 -12.25
C ALA A 112 10.63 -4.57 -13.77
N LEU A 113 10.81 -5.80 -14.25
CA LEU A 113 10.99 -6.09 -15.67
C LEU A 113 9.71 -5.86 -16.47
N THR A 114 8.54 -6.03 -15.84
CA THR A 114 7.23 -5.94 -16.49
C THR A 114 6.74 -4.50 -16.61
N ALA A 115 7.11 -3.64 -15.66
CA ALA A 115 6.60 -2.27 -15.60
C ALA A 115 7.53 -1.24 -16.28
N LEU A 116 8.78 -1.63 -16.63
CA LEU A 116 9.75 -0.80 -17.34
C LEU A 116 9.62 -0.85 -18.88
N ARG A 117 8.86 -1.81 -19.43
CA ARG A 117 8.59 -1.99 -20.86
C ARG A 117 7.09 -2.06 -21.09
N VAL A 118 6.40 -0.93 -21.12
CA VAL A 118 5.02 -0.93 -21.63
C VAL A 118 5.12 -0.96 -23.15
N GLY A 119 5.17 -2.16 -23.72
CA GLY A 119 5.38 -2.32 -25.15
C GLY A 119 5.36 -3.71 -25.77
N ALA A 120 4.89 -4.80 -25.16
CA ALA A 120 4.53 -6.02 -25.92
C ALA A 120 3.67 -7.01 -25.12
N GLY A 121 2.62 -7.56 -25.76
CA GLY A 121 1.64 -8.48 -25.17
C GLY A 121 2.13 -9.84 -24.62
N LYS A 122 3.43 -10.03 -24.39
CA LYS A 122 4.00 -11.18 -23.65
C LYS A 122 4.26 -10.87 -22.16
N GLU A 123 4.11 -9.61 -21.74
CA GLU A 123 4.51 -9.11 -20.42
C GLU A 123 3.39 -9.18 -19.35
N LEU A 124 2.12 -9.32 -19.74
CA LEU A 124 0.99 -9.40 -18.81
C LEU A 124 1.03 -10.65 -17.91
N THR A 125 1.51 -11.78 -18.44
CA THR A 125 1.57 -13.06 -17.71
C THR A 125 2.45 -13.00 -16.46
N GLN A 126 3.57 -12.27 -16.51
CA GLN A 126 4.48 -12.14 -15.37
C GLN A 126 3.92 -11.22 -14.27
N LEU A 127 3.18 -10.17 -14.66
CA LEU A 127 2.47 -9.33 -13.68
C LEU A 127 1.36 -10.14 -13.01
N ASP A 128 0.60 -10.94 -13.76
CA ASP A 128 -0.48 -11.76 -13.23
C ASP A 128 0.02 -12.80 -12.23
N GLU A 129 1.17 -13.45 -12.50
CA GLU A 129 1.82 -14.37 -11.56
C GLU A 129 2.24 -13.67 -10.27
N VAL A 130 2.95 -12.53 -10.39
CA VAL A 130 3.38 -11.75 -9.23
C VAL A 130 2.18 -11.23 -8.43
N VAL A 131 1.13 -10.77 -9.10
CA VAL A 131 -0.12 -10.35 -8.47
C VAL A 131 -0.78 -11.52 -7.77
N GLY A 132 -0.83 -12.69 -8.38
CA GLY A 132 -1.37 -13.91 -7.77
C GLY A 132 -0.66 -14.27 -6.47
N GLU A 133 0.68 -14.38 -6.50
CA GLU A 133 1.49 -14.66 -5.30
C GLU A 133 1.28 -13.60 -4.21
N MET A 134 1.28 -12.32 -4.61
CA MET A 134 1.09 -11.20 -3.69
C MET A 134 -0.30 -11.25 -3.03
N VAL A 135 -1.35 -11.49 -3.81
CA VAL A 135 -2.72 -11.60 -3.30
C VAL A 135 -2.85 -12.79 -2.35
N THR A 136 -2.23 -13.93 -2.65
CA THR A 136 -2.20 -15.09 -1.75
C THR A 136 -1.51 -14.75 -0.43
N ALA A 137 -0.36 -14.09 -0.47
CA ALA A 137 0.37 -13.69 0.73
C ALA A 137 -0.43 -12.68 1.58
N VAL A 138 -1.05 -11.69 0.96
CA VAL A 138 -1.90 -10.71 1.64
C VAL A 138 -3.13 -11.38 2.25
N LEU A 139 -3.82 -12.26 1.51
CA LEU A 139 -4.96 -13.02 2.04
C LEU A 139 -4.57 -13.79 3.30
N ALA A 140 -3.49 -14.58 3.24
CA ALA A 140 -3.03 -15.35 4.39
C ALA A 140 -2.73 -14.46 5.61
N ALA A 141 -2.07 -13.33 5.39
CA ALA A 141 -1.74 -12.39 6.45
C ALA A 141 -2.96 -11.68 7.05
N VAL A 142 -3.90 -11.23 6.20
CA VAL A 142 -5.15 -10.60 6.63
C VAL A 142 -6.01 -11.57 7.43
N THR A 143 -6.19 -12.80 6.94
CA THR A 143 -6.94 -13.84 7.66
C THR A 143 -6.32 -14.14 9.03
N LYS A 144 -4.99 -14.27 9.08
CA LYS A 144 -4.28 -14.48 10.35
C LYS A 144 -4.54 -13.32 11.32
N ARG A 145 -4.41 -12.08 10.86
CA ARG A 145 -4.57 -10.89 11.70
C ARG A 145 -5.99 -10.75 12.26
N LEU A 146 -7.00 -11.03 11.44
CA LEU A 146 -8.39 -11.00 11.88
C LEU A 146 -8.67 -12.07 12.94
N ALA A 147 -8.11 -13.28 12.79
CA ALA A 147 -8.22 -14.32 13.81
C ALA A 147 -7.57 -13.89 15.15
N GLU A 148 -6.43 -13.20 15.11
CA GLU A 148 -5.78 -12.62 16.29
C GLU A 148 -6.68 -11.57 16.97
N LEU A 149 -7.26 -10.64 16.20
CA LEU A 149 -8.16 -9.61 16.71
C LEU A 149 -9.41 -10.20 17.39
N LEU A 150 -10.00 -11.24 16.80
CA LEU A 150 -11.14 -11.95 17.40
C LEU A 150 -10.76 -12.63 18.71
N ALA A 151 -9.58 -13.24 18.79
CA ALA A 151 -9.07 -13.85 20.01
C ALA A 151 -8.78 -12.81 21.10
N GLU A 152 -8.22 -11.65 20.73
CA GLU A 152 -7.99 -10.50 21.62
C GLU A 152 -9.33 -9.97 22.19
N ALA A 153 -10.34 -9.79 21.34
CA ALA A 153 -11.67 -9.34 21.75
C ALA A 153 -12.36 -10.32 22.70
N ALA A 154 -12.28 -11.63 22.43
CA ALA A 154 -12.85 -12.66 23.29
C ALA A 154 -12.20 -12.64 24.70
N ARG A 155 -10.87 -12.53 24.77
CA ARG A 155 -10.13 -12.42 26.04
C ARG A 155 -10.50 -11.16 26.82
N ALA A 156 -10.63 -10.02 26.13
CA ALA A 156 -11.01 -8.76 26.75
C ALA A 156 -12.43 -8.81 27.34
N LYS A 157 -13.36 -9.55 26.71
CA LYS A 157 -14.72 -9.76 27.24
C LYS A 157 -14.71 -10.61 28.50
N MET A 158 -13.93 -11.70 28.53
CA MET A 158 -13.79 -12.57 29.70
C MET A 158 -13.19 -11.85 30.91
N SER A 159 -12.24 -10.93 30.69
CA SER A 159 -11.61 -10.17 31.78
C SER A 159 -12.53 -9.09 32.40
N ARG A 160 -13.64 -8.71 31.74
CA ARG A 160 -14.56 -7.65 32.21
C ARG A 160 -15.77 -8.18 33.00
N HIS A 161 -15.88 -9.49 33.20
CA HIS A 161 -16.93 -10.10 34.03
C HIS A 161 -16.27 -11.03 35.09
N PRO A 162 -15.82 -10.47 36.23
CA PRO A 162 -15.65 -11.25 37.45
C PRO A 162 -17.00 -11.59 38.11
#